data_AF-A0A660PAV7-F1
#
_entry.id   AF-A0A660PAV7-F1
#
_cell.length_a   1.000
_cell.length_b   1.000
_cell.length_c   1.000
_cell.angle_alpha   90.00
_cell.angle_beta   90.00
_cell.angle_gamma   90.00
#
_symmetry.space_group_name_H-M   'P 1'
#
loop_
_entity.id
_entity.type
_entity.pdbx_description
1 polymer ?
#
loop_
_entity_poly.entity_id
_entity_poly.type
_entity_poly.pdbx_seq_one_letter_code
_entity_poly.pdbx_strand_id
1 'polypeptide(L)'
;MKIKKYFVPLFIIAFIGSILFSSCSVFRKTGESAKTNGKEKVYLNYKFSFYEGERQMMLGNYSLASQYFLQCNKLMPDRATPYFQLAQLYYMNKDYHNAVKYTELAHNRASDNLWISEFLVNLYEGFNKYDKAAELLKEILRLKSGDYTYLLESARVASILGKDVEALKTYNELEEKFGVSEVTSLAKEKLFLSKKDYPNAEKEIDKLIKAFPAEKKYTGLKGDLLILQRKYDEAETFYQKAIEENPDISPFYIALAEIYQLKKQPEKAITELKIAFANTDVDIQKKVEIIYSYMRYYQDNQKIFSEIELLITTLIKANPEAVEAHTIYSDYLVQAKRYKDAREQLVMIKEKAKDNFLLWEQLVFLDANLEDNKAMYDHATEATELFPNQPKFFLYAGSAAFMIHKYADAIKPLHNGLDLLVSDSVGVQNQFYTYLGESYYHLKKQDSAFYYFDLAVTGDSTNYSLMNNYSYYLALADTGLDKALSMIKRVIKQYPENQTYLDTYAWVLYKQKKYEEALRIIDLAVKDGGSSSAAIMEHQGDILYKNGKKEDAILAWEKAMKLGKGSQFLSQKIKEGKLIEE
;
A
#
# COMPACT_ATOMS: atom_id res chain seq x y z
N MET A 1 13.52 -34.96 -14.31
CA MET A 1 12.34 -35.10 -15.21
C MET A 1 12.35 -33.90 -16.16
N LYS A 2 12.46 -34.15 -17.47
CA LYS A 2 12.79 -33.15 -18.51
C LYS A 2 11.59 -32.25 -18.82
N ILE A 3 11.74 -30.93 -18.65
CA ILE A 3 10.85 -29.90 -19.16
C ILE A 3 11.27 -29.60 -20.61
N LYS A 4 10.43 -29.94 -21.60
CA LYS A 4 10.63 -29.57 -23.00
C LYS A 4 10.20 -28.11 -23.21
N LYS A 5 11.18 -27.23 -23.42
CA LYS A 5 11.01 -25.94 -24.10
C LYS A 5 10.80 -26.21 -25.59
N TYR A 6 9.71 -25.71 -26.17
CA TYR A 6 9.55 -25.68 -27.63
C TYR A 6 10.25 -24.43 -28.18
N PHE A 7 11.20 -24.70 -29.06
CA PHE A 7 12.02 -23.79 -29.84
C PHE A 7 11.19 -23.32 -31.05
N VAL A 8 11.11 -22.00 -31.28
CA VAL A 8 10.61 -21.41 -32.53
C VAL A 8 11.83 -20.89 -33.29
N PRO A 9 12.12 -21.33 -34.54
CA PRO A 9 13.19 -20.72 -35.31
C PRO A 9 12.68 -19.48 -36.04
N LEU A 10 13.34 -18.35 -35.78
CA LEU A 10 13.43 -17.22 -36.70
C LEU A 10 14.07 -17.68 -38.02
N PHE A 11 13.48 -17.33 -39.16
CA PHE A 11 14.21 -17.21 -40.42
C PHE A 11 13.86 -15.86 -41.07
N ILE A 12 14.90 -15.04 -41.23
CA ILE A 12 14.89 -13.73 -41.89
C ILE A 12 15.75 -13.84 -43.16
N ILE A 13 15.15 -13.45 -44.29
CA ILE A 13 15.70 -12.81 -45.52
C ILE A 13 16.78 -13.56 -46.32
N ALA A 14 16.47 -13.84 -47.60
CA ALA A 14 17.12 -13.20 -48.78
C ALA A 14 16.74 -13.91 -50.09
N PHE A 15 16.06 -13.21 -51.02
CA PHE A 15 16.55 -13.04 -52.40
C PHE A 15 15.70 -12.01 -53.16
N ILE A 16 16.36 -10.90 -53.52
CA ILE A 16 15.89 -9.93 -54.51
C ILE A 16 16.43 -10.38 -55.87
N GLY A 17 15.65 -10.24 -56.92
CA GLY A 17 16.19 -9.84 -58.22
C GLY A 17 15.76 -10.65 -59.43
N SER A 18 15.26 -9.91 -60.42
CA SER A 18 15.16 -10.21 -61.85
C SER A 18 14.13 -11.25 -62.31
N ILE A 19 13.03 -10.76 -62.88
CA ILE A 19 12.80 -10.77 -64.34
C ILE A 19 11.80 -9.65 -64.66
N LEU A 20 12.27 -8.69 -65.45
CA LEU A 20 11.49 -7.67 -66.15
C LEU A 20 11.57 -7.98 -67.66
N PHE A 21 10.45 -7.74 -68.36
CA PHE A 21 10.24 -7.55 -69.80
C PHE A 21 10.33 -8.73 -70.80
N SER A 22 9.17 -9.16 -71.30
CA SER A 22 8.83 -9.33 -72.75
C SER A 22 7.29 -9.40 -72.88
N SER A 23 6.57 -8.33 -73.23
CA SER A 23 6.22 -7.82 -74.58
C SER A 23 5.03 -8.51 -75.29
N CYS A 24 4.04 -7.66 -75.62
CA CYS A 24 3.16 -7.65 -76.81
C CYS A 24 1.98 -8.65 -76.98
N SER A 25 0.79 -8.09 -76.73
CA SER A 25 -0.43 -8.08 -77.55
C SER A 25 -0.54 -8.94 -78.82
N VAL A 26 -1.63 -9.73 -78.93
CA VAL A 26 -2.41 -9.97 -80.16
C VAL A 26 -3.90 -10.16 -79.81
N PHE A 27 -4.74 -9.28 -80.39
CA PHE A 27 -6.15 -9.37 -80.88
C PHE A 27 -7.07 -10.52 -80.44
N ARG A 28 -8.42 -10.45 -80.43
CA ARG A 28 -9.51 -9.44 -80.50
C ARG A 28 -10.80 -10.28 -80.54
N LYS A 29 -11.83 -9.86 -79.78
CA LYS A 29 -13.27 -10.21 -79.89
C LYS A 29 -13.68 -11.64 -80.30
N THR A 30 -14.31 -12.34 -79.37
CA THR A 30 -15.66 -12.91 -79.57
C THR A 30 -16.52 -12.50 -78.39
N GLY A 31 -17.62 -11.80 -78.68
CA GLY A 31 -18.67 -11.58 -77.71
C GLY A 31 -19.50 -12.85 -77.63
N GLU A 32 -19.58 -13.45 -76.45
CA GLU A 32 -20.67 -14.33 -76.09
C GLU A 32 -20.98 -14.15 -74.60
N SER A 33 -22.14 -13.54 -74.38
CA SER A 33 -22.96 -13.51 -73.16
C SER A 33 -22.26 -13.69 -71.81
N ALA A 34 -21.88 -12.54 -71.25
CA ALA A 34 -21.83 -12.33 -69.81
C ALA A 34 -23.18 -12.72 -69.17
N LYS A 35 -23.21 -13.85 -68.46
CA LYS A 35 -24.28 -14.15 -67.49
C LYS A 35 -23.83 -14.99 -66.28
N THR A 36 -22.53 -14.93 -65.93
CA THR A 36 -21.97 -15.63 -64.75
C THR A 36 -21.11 -14.78 -63.79
N ASN A 37 -20.87 -13.48 -64.02
CA ASN A 37 -19.80 -12.75 -63.34
C ASN A 37 -20.12 -11.99 -62.03
N GLY A 38 -21.37 -11.96 -61.56
CA GLY A 38 -21.73 -11.19 -60.36
C GLY A 38 -21.25 -11.84 -59.05
N LYS A 39 -21.57 -13.13 -58.86
CA LYS A 39 -21.27 -13.87 -57.62
C LYS A 39 -19.78 -14.14 -57.43
N GLU A 40 -19.07 -14.45 -58.53
CA GLU A 40 -17.63 -14.71 -58.50
C GLU A 40 -16.84 -13.45 -58.13
N LYS A 41 -17.21 -12.28 -58.67
CA LYS A 41 -16.61 -11.00 -58.31
C LYS A 41 -16.83 -10.64 -56.83
N VAL A 42 -18.04 -10.88 -56.30
CA VAL A 42 -18.34 -10.68 -54.87
C VAL A 42 -17.47 -11.60 -53.98
N TYR A 43 -17.32 -12.86 -54.37
CA TYR A 43 -16.50 -13.83 -53.64
C TYR A 43 -15.00 -13.50 -53.67
N LEU A 44 -14.48 -13.05 -54.81
CA LEU A 44 -13.10 -12.58 -54.93
C LEU A 44 -12.84 -11.34 -54.07
N ASN A 45 -13.75 -10.37 -54.08
CA ASN A 45 -13.68 -9.20 -53.22
C ASN A 45 -13.74 -9.59 -51.73
N TYR A 46 -14.58 -10.55 -51.36
CA TYR A 46 -14.66 -11.08 -50.00
C TYR A 46 -13.31 -11.69 -49.58
N LYS A 47 -12.71 -12.55 -50.43
CA LYS A 47 -11.40 -13.16 -50.14
C LYS A 47 -10.32 -12.11 -49.93
N PHE A 48 -10.26 -11.13 -50.83
CA PHE A 48 -9.31 -10.04 -50.73
C PHE A 48 -9.47 -9.28 -49.40
N SER A 49 -10.69 -8.82 -49.09
CA SER A 49 -10.98 -8.12 -47.83
C SER A 49 -10.66 -8.99 -46.62
N PHE A 50 -10.95 -10.30 -46.65
CA PHE A 50 -10.67 -11.20 -45.54
C PHE A 50 -9.17 -11.33 -45.28
N TYR A 51 -8.37 -11.60 -46.31
CA TYR A 51 -6.91 -11.74 -46.17
C TYR A 51 -6.23 -10.43 -45.78
N GLU A 52 -6.67 -9.29 -46.29
CA GLU A 52 -6.16 -8.00 -45.83
C GLU A 52 -6.57 -7.73 -44.38
N GLY A 53 -7.79 -8.08 -43.96
CA GLY A 53 -8.20 -8.02 -42.55
C GLY A 53 -7.28 -8.81 -41.62
N GLU A 54 -7.01 -10.07 -41.94
CA GLU A 54 -6.07 -10.94 -41.19
C GLU A 54 -4.66 -10.36 -41.17
N ARG A 55 -4.17 -9.89 -42.32
CA ARG A 55 -2.83 -9.27 -42.42
C ARG A 55 -2.72 -8.02 -41.54
N GLN A 56 -3.72 -7.13 -41.57
CA GLN A 56 -3.71 -5.93 -40.75
C GLN A 56 -3.79 -6.25 -39.26
N MET A 57 -4.55 -7.30 -38.89
CA MET A 57 -4.59 -7.79 -37.52
C MET A 57 -3.21 -8.27 -37.05
N MET A 58 -2.49 -9.06 -37.87
CA MET A 58 -1.12 -9.51 -37.58
C MET A 58 -0.12 -8.35 -37.46
N LEU A 59 -0.35 -7.25 -38.18
CA LEU A 59 0.46 -6.03 -38.11
C LEU A 59 0.10 -5.11 -36.94
N GLY A 60 -0.91 -5.45 -36.13
CA GLY A 60 -1.39 -4.63 -35.01
C GLY A 60 -2.31 -3.47 -35.41
N ASN A 61 -2.71 -3.39 -36.70
CA ASN A 61 -3.56 -2.32 -37.23
C ASN A 61 -5.05 -2.65 -37.02
N TYR A 62 -5.49 -2.78 -35.77
CA TYR A 62 -6.82 -3.31 -35.41
C TYR A 62 -8.02 -2.51 -35.95
N SER A 63 -7.89 -1.20 -36.08
CA SER A 63 -8.94 -0.34 -36.66
C SER A 63 -9.15 -0.66 -38.15
N LEU A 64 -8.05 -0.81 -38.89
CA LEU A 64 -8.10 -1.12 -40.31
C LEU A 64 -8.54 -2.57 -40.55
N ALA A 65 -8.07 -3.51 -39.73
CA ALA A 65 -8.54 -4.90 -39.75
C ALA A 65 -10.06 -4.98 -39.56
N SER A 66 -10.61 -4.24 -38.59
CA SER A 66 -12.06 -4.15 -38.37
C SER A 66 -12.82 -3.65 -39.60
N GLN A 67 -12.30 -2.65 -40.31
CA GLN A 67 -12.94 -2.14 -41.54
C GLN A 67 -13.02 -3.21 -42.64
N TYR A 68 -11.93 -3.96 -42.82
CA TYR A 68 -11.90 -5.06 -43.78
C TYR A 68 -12.87 -6.20 -43.41
N PHE A 69 -12.96 -6.58 -42.14
CA PHE A 69 -13.93 -7.59 -41.71
C PHE A 69 -15.39 -7.10 -41.79
N LEU A 70 -15.65 -5.82 -41.52
CA LEU A 70 -16.97 -5.22 -41.78
C LEU A 70 -17.33 -5.22 -43.27
N GLN A 71 -16.34 -5.02 -44.16
CA GLN A 71 -16.54 -5.16 -45.60
C GLN A 71 -16.87 -6.60 -45.98
N CYS A 72 -16.19 -7.59 -45.39
CA CYS A 72 -16.52 -9.01 -45.57
C CYS A 72 -17.99 -9.29 -45.19
N ASN A 73 -18.46 -8.77 -44.06
CA ASN A 73 -19.85 -8.92 -43.62
C ASN A 73 -20.87 -8.27 -44.56
N LYS A 74 -20.51 -7.18 -45.26
CA LYS A 74 -21.37 -6.57 -46.30
C LYS A 74 -21.42 -7.42 -47.56
N LEU A 75 -20.32 -8.05 -47.94
CA LEU A 75 -20.20 -8.84 -49.17
C LEU A 75 -20.84 -10.22 -49.02
N MET A 76 -20.62 -10.89 -47.88
CA MET A 76 -21.14 -12.21 -47.57
C MET A 76 -21.63 -12.26 -46.11
N PRO A 77 -22.86 -11.77 -45.85
CA PRO A 77 -23.39 -11.67 -44.49
C PRO A 77 -23.74 -13.01 -43.85
N ASP A 78 -23.65 -14.12 -44.58
CA ASP A 78 -23.92 -15.50 -44.14
C ASP A 78 -22.69 -16.20 -43.55
N ARG A 79 -21.48 -15.65 -43.74
CA ARG A 79 -20.23 -16.25 -43.25
C ARG A 79 -19.97 -15.89 -41.79
N ALA A 80 -19.78 -16.88 -40.91
CA ALA A 80 -19.52 -16.65 -39.48
C ALA A 80 -18.12 -16.06 -39.18
N THR A 81 -17.10 -16.46 -39.95
CA THR A 81 -15.68 -16.15 -39.66
C THR A 81 -15.39 -14.66 -39.49
N PRO A 82 -15.83 -13.75 -40.38
CA PRO A 82 -15.49 -12.33 -40.22
C PRO A 82 -16.22 -11.67 -39.04
N TYR A 83 -17.40 -12.17 -38.63
CA TYR A 83 -18.03 -11.74 -37.37
C TYR A 83 -17.21 -12.20 -36.16
N PHE A 84 -16.70 -13.43 -36.18
CA PHE A 84 -15.86 -13.94 -35.09
C PHE A 84 -14.53 -13.17 -34.97
N GLN A 85 -13.89 -12.84 -36.10
CA GLN A 85 -12.68 -12.01 -36.11
C GLN A 85 -12.93 -10.61 -35.53
N LEU A 86 -14.05 -9.98 -35.89
CA LEU A 86 -14.47 -8.72 -35.26
C LEU A 86 -14.65 -8.87 -33.76
N ALA A 87 -15.30 -9.96 -33.31
CA ALA A 87 -15.51 -10.19 -31.90
C ALA A 87 -14.19 -10.31 -31.11
N GLN A 88 -13.19 -11.01 -31.65
CA GLN A 88 -11.86 -11.11 -31.05
C GLN A 88 -11.15 -9.76 -30.98
N LEU A 89 -11.21 -8.95 -32.05
CA LEU A 89 -10.66 -7.60 -32.06
C LEU A 89 -11.33 -6.70 -31.01
N TYR A 90 -12.65 -6.72 -30.91
CA TYR A 90 -13.39 -5.97 -29.89
C TYR A 90 -13.02 -6.43 -28.48
N TYR A 91 -12.88 -7.74 -28.26
CA TYR A 91 -12.44 -8.28 -26.97
C TYR A 91 -11.03 -7.80 -26.59
N MET A 92 -10.08 -7.85 -27.52
CA MET A 92 -8.71 -7.36 -27.31
C MET A 92 -8.67 -5.86 -26.99
N ASN A 93 -9.55 -5.08 -27.60
CA ASN A 93 -9.71 -3.65 -27.34
C ASN A 93 -10.55 -3.34 -26.09
N LYS A 94 -10.93 -4.37 -25.31
CA LYS A 94 -11.78 -4.26 -24.11
C LYS A 94 -13.19 -3.69 -24.38
N ASP A 95 -13.62 -3.67 -25.64
CA ASP A 95 -14.99 -3.35 -26.04
C ASP A 95 -15.84 -4.61 -25.99
N TYR A 96 -16.19 -4.99 -24.78
CA TYR A 96 -16.85 -6.27 -24.54
C TYR A 96 -18.31 -6.32 -25.00
N HIS A 97 -18.98 -5.16 -25.08
CA HIS A 97 -20.35 -5.09 -25.58
C HIS A 97 -20.41 -5.54 -27.05
N ASN A 98 -19.50 -5.00 -27.87
CA ASN A 98 -19.39 -5.41 -29.25
C ASN A 98 -18.83 -6.82 -29.37
N ALA A 99 -17.88 -7.24 -28.53
CA ALA A 99 -17.38 -8.61 -28.53
C ALA A 99 -18.50 -9.66 -28.35
N VAL A 100 -19.40 -9.46 -27.38
CA VAL A 100 -20.58 -10.34 -27.19
C VAL A 100 -21.48 -10.31 -28.42
N LYS A 101 -21.85 -9.12 -28.89
CA LYS A 101 -22.75 -8.95 -30.05
C LYS A 101 -22.22 -9.63 -31.30
N TYR A 102 -20.95 -9.43 -31.63
CA TYR A 102 -20.35 -10.02 -32.83
C TYR A 102 -20.12 -11.53 -32.69
N THR A 103 -19.87 -12.02 -31.48
CA THR A 103 -19.84 -13.48 -31.24
C THR A 103 -21.23 -14.10 -31.36
N GLU A 104 -22.30 -13.48 -30.82
CA GLU A 104 -23.70 -13.93 -31.01
C GLU A 104 -24.05 -13.98 -32.50
N LEU A 105 -23.63 -12.96 -33.28
CA LEU A 105 -23.81 -12.95 -34.74
C LEU A 105 -23.04 -14.08 -35.43
N ALA A 106 -21.81 -14.37 -35.00
CA ALA A 106 -21.02 -15.48 -35.53
C ALA A 106 -21.66 -16.84 -35.21
N HIS A 107 -22.12 -17.04 -33.97
CA HIS A 107 -22.79 -18.25 -33.49
C HIS A 107 -24.05 -18.54 -34.30
N ASN A 108 -24.91 -17.53 -34.51
CA ASN A 108 -26.15 -17.68 -35.28
C ASN A 108 -25.94 -18.14 -36.74
N ARG A 109 -24.71 -18.01 -37.28
CA ARG A 109 -24.35 -18.41 -38.65
C ARG A 109 -23.66 -19.76 -38.72
N ALA A 110 -23.06 -20.20 -37.62
CA ALA A 110 -22.32 -21.45 -37.52
C ALA A 110 -22.50 -22.01 -36.10
N SER A 111 -23.73 -22.39 -35.76
CA SER A 111 -24.10 -22.84 -34.42
C SER A 111 -23.49 -24.20 -34.05
N ASP A 112 -22.99 -24.93 -35.04
CA ASP A 112 -22.23 -26.17 -34.91
C ASP A 112 -20.74 -25.94 -34.65
N ASN A 113 -20.25 -24.70 -34.76
CA ASN A 113 -18.86 -24.36 -34.52
C ASN A 113 -18.57 -24.18 -33.02
N LEU A 114 -18.03 -25.24 -32.41
CA LEU A 114 -17.72 -25.30 -30.98
C LEU A 114 -16.83 -24.15 -30.49
N TRP A 115 -15.83 -23.73 -31.27
CA TRP A 115 -14.91 -22.65 -30.85
C TRP A 115 -15.62 -21.31 -30.65
N ILE A 116 -16.62 -21.02 -31.50
CA ILE A 116 -17.43 -19.80 -31.39
C ILE A 116 -18.33 -19.91 -30.15
N SER A 117 -18.96 -21.06 -29.94
CA SER A 117 -19.80 -21.33 -28.79
C SER A 117 -19.03 -21.24 -27.47
N GLU A 118 -17.82 -21.82 -27.39
CA GLU A 118 -16.92 -21.73 -26.24
C GLU A 118 -16.53 -20.28 -25.92
N PHE A 119 -16.13 -19.53 -26.93
CA PHE A 119 -15.79 -18.13 -26.77
C PHE A 119 -16.99 -17.33 -26.25
N LEU A 120 -18.20 -17.62 -26.75
CA LEU A 120 -19.42 -16.97 -26.31
C LEU A 120 -19.81 -17.35 -24.87
N VAL A 121 -19.64 -18.61 -24.45
CA VAL A 121 -19.83 -19.03 -23.05
C VAL A 121 -18.90 -18.23 -22.14
N ASN A 122 -17.60 -18.17 -22.47
CA ASN A 122 -16.62 -17.42 -21.69
C ASN A 122 -16.96 -15.93 -21.58
N LEU A 123 -17.41 -15.32 -22.69
CA LEU A 123 -17.89 -13.95 -22.66
C LEU A 123 -19.13 -13.80 -21.77
N TYR A 124 -20.12 -14.67 -21.88
CA TYR A 124 -21.31 -14.59 -21.04
C TYR A 124 -20.96 -14.69 -19.55
N GLU A 125 -20.08 -15.61 -19.16
CA GLU A 125 -19.67 -15.76 -17.77
C GLU A 125 -18.87 -14.56 -17.27
N GLY A 126 -17.93 -14.03 -18.07
CA GLY A 126 -17.19 -12.82 -17.73
C GLY A 126 -18.09 -11.60 -17.49
N PHE A 127 -19.30 -11.58 -18.06
CA PHE A 127 -20.31 -10.54 -17.84
C PHE A 127 -21.50 -10.99 -16.98
N ASN A 128 -21.34 -12.06 -16.20
CA ASN A 128 -22.34 -12.60 -15.28
C ASN A 128 -23.68 -12.97 -15.95
N LYS A 129 -23.70 -13.23 -17.25
CA LYS A 129 -24.87 -13.68 -18.03
C LYS A 129 -25.02 -15.21 -17.97
N TYR A 130 -25.06 -15.75 -16.76
CA TYR A 130 -25.03 -17.20 -16.52
C TYR A 130 -26.23 -17.95 -17.12
N ASP A 131 -27.41 -17.33 -17.22
CA ASP A 131 -28.57 -17.96 -17.87
C ASP A 131 -28.31 -18.28 -19.34
N LYS A 132 -27.73 -17.33 -20.07
CA LYS A 132 -27.37 -17.52 -21.49
C LYS A 132 -26.23 -18.51 -21.66
N ALA A 133 -25.25 -18.50 -20.75
CA ALA A 133 -24.17 -19.49 -20.73
C ALA A 133 -24.74 -20.91 -20.54
N ALA A 134 -25.70 -21.09 -19.63
CA ALA A 134 -26.35 -22.37 -19.38
C ALA A 134 -27.12 -22.90 -20.60
N GLU A 135 -27.84 -22.03 -21.32
CA GLU A 135 -28.53 -22.42 -22.56
C GLU A 135 -27.54 -22.87 -23.63
N LEU A 136 -26.46 -22.13 -23.83
CA LEU A 136 -25.44 -22.45 -24.82
C LEU A 136 -24.66 -23.72 -24.46
N LEU A 137 -24.36 -23.96 -23.19
CA LEU A 137 -23.75 -25.20 -22.72
C LEU A 137 -24.65 -26.42 -22.99
N LYS A 138 -25.98 -26.27 -22.89
CA LYS A 138 -26.93 -27.33 -23.28
C LYS A 138 -26.88 -27.62 -24.78
N GLU A 139 -26.70 -26.61 -25.62
CA GLU A 139 -26.49 -26.80 -27.05
C GLU A 139 -25.18 -27.54 -27.34
N ILE A 140 -24.07 -27.11 -26.71
CA ILE A 140 -22.76 -27.76 -26.83
C ILE A 140 -22.84 -29.22 -26.41
N LEU A 141 -23.48 -29.53 -25.29
CA LEU A 141 -23.65 -30.90 -24.78
C LEU A 141 -24.53 -31.79 -25.67
N ARG A 142 -25.40 -31.23 -26.53
CA ARG A 142 -26.10 -32.02 -27.56
C ARG A 142 -25.17 -32.47 -28.68
N LEU A 143 -24.15 -31.67 -29.01
CA LEU A 143 -23.16 -31.99 -30.05
C LEU A 143 -22.02 -32.87 -29.50
N LYS A 144 -21.64 -32.66 -28.24
CA LYS A 144 -20.56 -33.36 -27.53
C LYS A 144 -21.09 -33.96 -26.24
N SER A 145 -22.01 -34.92 -26.39
CA SER A 145 -22.63 -35.59 -25.26
C SER A 145 -21.59 -36.30 -24.39
N GLY A 146 -21.55 -35.97 -23.10
CA GLY A 146 -20.69 -36.65 -22.14
C GLY A 146 -19.25 -36.15 -22.09
N ASP A 147 -18.91 -35.03 -22.73
CA ASP A 147 -17.60 -34.41 -22.57
C ASP A 147 -17.39 -33.89 -21.13
N TYR A 148 -16.28 -34.26 -20.50
CA TYR A 148 -15.99 -33.93 -19.11
C TYR A 148 -15.99 -32.41 -18.86
N THR A 149 -15.36 -31.65 -19.76
CA THR A 149 -15.19 -30.20 -19.59
C THR A 149 -16.54 -29.49 -19.65
N TYR A 150 -17.36 -29.77 -20.66
CA TYR A 150 -18.66 -29.11 -20.78
C TYR A 150 -19.67 -29.56 -19.71
N LEU A 151 -19.61 -30.82 -19.26
CA LEU A 151 -20.43 -31.27 -18.14
C LEU A 151 -20.04 -30.54 -16.85
N LEU A 152 -18.74 -30.38 -16.59
CA LEU A 152 -18.24 -29.67 -15.41
C LEU A 152 -18.66 -28.20 -15.44
N GLU A 153 -18.46 -27.52 -16.57
CA GLU A 153 -18.89 -26.13 -16.74
C GLU A 153 -20.42 -25.99 -16.60
N SER A 154 -21.20 -26.91 -17.19
CA SER A 154 -22.65 -26.91 -17.04
C SER A 154 -23.09 -27.07 -15.58
N ALA A 155 -22.45 -27.97 -14.82
CA ALA A 155 -22.74 -28.17 -13.40
C ALA A 155 -22.38 -26.93 -12.57
N ARG A 156 -21.24 -26.29 -12.86
CA ARG A 156 -20.77 -25.07 -12.20
C ARG A 156 -21.72 -23.89 -12.47
N VAL A 157 -22.09 -23.66 -13.72
CA VAL A 157 -23.04 -22.61 -14.11
C VAL A 157 -24.41 -22.86 -13.48
N ALA A 158 -24.89 -24.11 -13.48
CA ALA A 158 -26.14 -24.47 -12.79
C ALA A 158 -26.08 -24.15 -11.29
N SER A 159 -24.95 -24.43 -10.63
CA SER A 159 -24.75 -24.10 -9.22
C SER A 159 -24.76 -22.59 -8.96
N ILE A 160 -24.14 -21.79 -9.83
CA ILE A 160 -24.16 -20.31 -9.72
C ILE A 160 -25.60 -19.76 -9.86
N LEU A 161 -26.40 -20.35 -10.75
CA LEU A 161 -27.81 -20.00 -10.94
C LEU A 161 -28.73 -20.49 -9.81
N GLY A 162 -28.19 -21.16 -8.78
CA GLY A 162 -28.97 -21.76 -7.70
C GLY A 162 -29.82 -22.96 -8.14
N LYS A 163 -29.52 -23.55 -9.31
CA LYS A 163 -30.17 -24.77 -9.83
C LYS A 163 -29.51 -26.01 -9.23
N ASP A 164 -29.57 -26.10 -7.91
CA ASP A 164 -28.80 -27.06 -7.10
C ASP A 164 -29.06 -28.52 -7.51
N VAL A 165 -30.32 -28.86 -7.80
CA VAL A 165 -30.71 -30.22 -8.23
C VAL A 165 -30.08 -30.58 -9.57
N GLU A 166 -30.05 -29.64 -10.52
CA GLU A 166 -29.44 -29.84 -11.85
C GLU A 166 -27.92 -29.96 -11.72
N ALA A 167 -27.30 -29.12 -10.89
CA ALA A 167 -25.87 -29.17 -10.60
C ALA A 167 -25.46 -30.51 -9.97
N LEU A 168 -26.12 -30.93 -8.89
CA LEU A 168 -25.84 -32.20 -8.20
C LEU A 168 -26.03 -33.41 -9.12
N LYS A 169 -27.08 -33.41 -9.95
CA LYS A 169 -27.30 -34.46 -10.94
C LYS A 169 -26.11 -34.55 -11.90
N THR A 170 -25.66 -33.42 -12.42
CA THR A 170 -24.56 -33.35 -13.38
C THR A 170 -23.22 -33.74 -12.73
N TYR A 171 -22.96 -33.32 -11.49
CA TYR A 171 -21.77 -33.76 -10.75
C TYR A 171 -21.78 -35.25 -10.44
N ASN A 172 -22.94 -35.84 -10.10
CA ASN A 172 -23.04 -37.28 -9.92
C ASN A 172 -22.79 -38.04 -11.24
N GLU A 173 -23.33 -37.55 -12.35
CA GLU A 173 -23.05 -38.13 -13.68
C GLU A 173 -21.55 -38.08 -14.02
N LEU A 174 -20.87 -36.98 -13.70
CA LEU A 174 -19.43 -36.86 -13.85
C LEU A 174 -18.67 -37.90 -13.01
N GLU A 175 -19.03 -38.05 -11.73
CA GLU A 175 -18.40 -39.03 -10.83
C GLU A 175 -18.66 -40.48 -11.26
N GLU A 176 -19.85 -40.79 -11.78
CA GLU A 176 -20.19 -42.12 -12.31
C GLU A 176 -19.39 -42.47 -13.56
N LYS A 177 -19.17 -41.51 -14.46
CA LYS A 177 -18.47 -41.73 -15.74
C LYS A 177 -16.95 -41.72 -15.60
N PHE A 178 -16.41 -40.80 -14.79
CA PHE A 178 -14.99 -40.49 -14.76
C PHE A 178 -14.34 -40.84 -13.41
N GLY A 179 -15.13 -41.26 -12.42
CA GLY A 179 -14.68 -41.52 -11.06
C GLY A 179 -14.74 -40.28 -10.16
N VAL A 180 -14.56 -40.51 -8.86
CA VAL A 180 -14.51 -39.45 -7.84
C VAL A 180 -13.35 -38.51 -8.14
N SER A 181 -13.63 -37.21 -8.19
CA SER A 181 -12.63 -36.17 -8.41
C SER A 181 -12.71 -35.10 -7.34
N GLU A 182 -11.56 -34.49 -7.01
CA GLU A 182 -11.50 -33.38 -6.05
C GLU A 182 -12.48 -32.26 -6.43
N VAL A 183 -12.47 -31.87 -7.71
CA VAL A 183 -13.28 -30.75 -8.22
C VAL A 183 -14.77 -31.00 -8.01
N THR A 184 -15.27 -32.19 -8.37
CA THR A 184 -16.70 -32.52 -8.27
C THR A 184 -17.15 -32.65 -6.82
N SER A 185 -16.41 -33.39 -5.99
CA SER A 185 -16.83 -33.64 -4.61
C SER A 185 -16.75 -32.37 -3.76
N LEU A 186 -15.72 -31.52 -3.94
CA LEU A 186 -15.66 -30.21 -3.26
C LEU A 186 -16.76 -29.24 -3.72
N ALA A 187 -17.14 -29.26 -5.01
CA ALA A 187 -18.24 -28.44 -5.49
C ALA A 187 -19.59 -28.87 -4.87
N LYS A 188 -19.82 -30.18 -4.74
CA LYS A 188 -21.00 -30.75 -4.08
C LYS A 188 -20.99 -30.46 -2.58
N GLU A 189 -19.85 -30.64 -1.91
CA GLU A 189 -19.65 -30.32 -0.50
C GLU A 189 -20.00 -28.86 -0.20
N LYS A 190 -19.46 -27.91 -0.98
CA LYS A 190 -19.75 -26.49 -0.84
C LYS A 190 -21.24 -26.18 -1.02
N LEU A 191 -21.89 -26.86 -1.96
CA LEU A 191 -23.33 -26.73 -2.19
C LEU A 191 -24.13 -27.19 -0.96
N PHE A 192 -23.78 -28.36 -0.40
CA PHE A 192 -24.41 -28.87 0.82
C PHE A 192 -24.15 -27.96 2.03
N LEU A 193 -22.92 -27.46 2.22
CA LEU A 193 -22.58 -26.51 3.27
C LEU A 193 -23.39 -25.21 3.17
N SER A 194 -23.60 -24.68 1.96
CA SER A 194 -24.40 -23.46 1.75
C SER A 194 -25.83 -23.60 2.24
N LYS A 195 -26.35 -24.84 2.30
CA LYS A 195 -27.68 -25.19 2.82
C LYS A 195 -27.65 -25.72 4.26
N LYS A 196 -26.46 -25.76 4.88
CA LYS A 196 -26.21 -26.40 6.18
C LYS A 196 -26.59 -27.90 6.20
N ASP A 197 -26.56 -28.55 5.04
CA ASP A 197 -26.76 -30.00 4.91
C ASP A 197 -25.45 -30.73 5.23
N TYR A 198 -25.08 -30.69 6.51
CA TYR A 198 -23.82 -31.26 6.98
C TYR A 198 -23.69 -32.78 6.74
N PRO A 199 -24.75 -33.61 6.87
CA PRO A 199 -24.62 -35.04 6.60
C PRO A 199 -24.22 -35.37 5.16
N ASN A 200 -24.74 -34.64 4.16
CA ASN A 200 -24.33 -34.88 2.78
C ASN A 200 -22.99 -34.23 2.45
N ALA A 201 -22.63 -33.11 3.08
CA ALA A 201 -21.28 -32.56 3.01
C ALA A 201 -20.24 -33.57 3.55
N GLU A 202 -20.50 -34.18 4.70
CA GLU A 202 -19.61 -35.20 5.30
C GLU A 202 -19.41 -36.40 4.37
N LYS A 203 -20.47 -36.90 3.72
CA LYS A 203 -20.36 -38.01 2.77
C LYS A 203 -19.44 -37.70 1.60
N GLU A 204 -19.48 -36.47 1.08
CA GLU A 204 -18.59 -36.08 -0.03
C GLU A 204 -17.13 -35.94 0.45
N ILE A 205 -16.90 -35.45 1.68
CA ILE A 205 -15.56 -35.45 2.30
C ILE A 205 -15.05 -36.88 2.52
N ASP A 206 -15.89 -37.79 3.03
CA ASP A 206 -15.52 -39.19 3.25
C ASP A 206 -15.18 -39.92 1.94
N LYS A 207 -15.87 -39.60 0.84
CA LYS A 207 -15.49 -40.08 -0.50
C LYS A 207 -14.10 -39.59 -0.89
N LEU A 208 -13.78 -38.31 -0.66
CA LEU A 208 -12.46 -37.75 -0.95
C LEU A 208 -11.35 -38.41 -0.12
N ILE A 209 -11.57 -38.60 1.18
CA ILE A 209 -10.62 -39.29 2.06
C ILE A 209 -10.38 -40.73 1.57
N LYS A 210 -11.44 -41.45 1.17
CA LYS A 210 -11.32 -42.81 0.66
C LYS A 210 -10.63 -42.90 -0.71
N ALA A 211 -10.92 -41.96 -1.61
CA ALA A 211 -10.34 -41.92 -2.96
C ALA A 211 -8.88 -41.45 -2.95
N PHE A 212 -8.53 -40.57 -2.01
CA PHE A 212 -7.22 -39.91 -1.93
C PHE A 212 -6.64 -39.98 -0.49
N PRO A 213 -6.35 -41.18 0.05
CA PRO A 213 -5.95 -41.35 1.45
C PRO A 213 -4.60 -40.70 1.83
N ALA A 214 -3.78 -40.37 0.83
CA ALA A 214 -2.52 -39.63 1.01
C ALA A 214 -2.75 -38.12 1.26
N GLU A 215 -3.86 -37.57 0.78
CA GLU A 215 -4.16 -36.13 0.81
C GLU A 215 -4.81 -35.73 2.15
N LYS A 216 -3.98 -35.36 3.13
CA LYS A 216 -4.42 -35.06 4.50
C LYS A 216 -5.31 -33.81 4.62
N LYS A 217 -5.33 -32.95 3.61
CA LYS A 217 -6.23 -31.79 3.54
C LYS A 217 -7.70 -32.18 3.70
N TYR A 218 -8.13 -33.35 3.22
CA TYR A 218 -9.52 -33.80 3.36
C TYR A 218 -9.86 -34.24 4.79
N THR A 219 -8.89 -34.78 5.52
CA THR A 219 -9.03 -35.00 6.97
C THR A 219 -9.24 -33.67 7.68
N GLY A 220 -8.52 -32.61 7.28
CA GLY A 220 -8.76 -31.24 7.75
C GLY A 220 -10.19 -30.78 7.49
N LEU A 221 -10.69 -30.91 6.26
CA LEU A 221 -12.09 -30.54 5.93
C LEU A 221 -13.11 -31.25 6.82
N LYS A 222 -12.89 -32.51 7.17
CA LYS A 222 -13.76 -33.26 8.09
C LYS A 222 -13.75 -32.67 9.49
N GLY A 223 -12.58 -32.28 10.00
CA GLY A 223 -12.45 -31.57 11.27
C GLY A 223 -13.11 -30.20 11.24
N ASP A 224 -12.91 -29.42 10.17
CA ASP A 224 -13.51 -28.10 9.98
C ASP A 224 -15.05 -28.18 9.93
N LEU A 225 -15.60 -29.25 9.34
CA LEU A 225 -17.03 -29.51 9.37
C LEU A 225 -17.57 -29.68 10.80
N LEU A 226 -16.83 -30.34 11.70
CA LEU A 226 -17.21 -30.47 13.11
C LEU A 226 -17.17 -29.12 13.83
N ILE A 227 -16.18 -28.27 13.53
CA ILE A 227 -16.09 -26.89 14.04
C ILE A 227 -17.31 -26.07 13.59
N LEU A 228 -17.67 -26.15 12.30
CA LEU A 228 -18.87 -25.47 11.74
C LEU A 228 -20.17 -25.94 12.40
N GLN A 229 -20.26 -27.22 12.77
CA GLN A 229 -21.36 -27.79 13.53
C GLN A 229 -21.37 -27.38 15.02
N ARG A 230 -20.36 -26.65 15.48
CA ARG A 230 -20.11 -26.28 16.89
C ARG A 230 -19.87 -27.47 17.81
N LYS A 231 -19.44 -28.61 17.26
CA LYS A 231 -19.10 -29.81 18.02
C LYS A 231 -17.63 -29.78 18.44
N TYR A 232 -17.28 -28.82 19.28
CA TYR A 232 -15.88 -28.52 19.58
C TYR A 232 -15.15 -29.67 20.30
N ASP A 233 -15.82 -30.42 21.17
CA ASP A 233 -15.20 -31.55 21.88
C ASP A 233 -14.96 -32.75 20.95
N GLU A 234 -15.88 -33.01 20.02
CA GLU A 234 -15.68 -34.03 18.98
C GLU A 234 -14.57 -33.61 18.02
N ALA A 235 -14.52 -32.33 17.63
CA ALA A 235 -13.48 -31.77 16.77
C ALA A 235 -12.10 -31.81 17.43
N GLU A 236 -12.01 -31.51 18.73
CA GLU A 236 -10.76 -31.61 19.50
C GLU A 236 -10.24 -33.04 19.49
N THR A 237 -11.10 -34.01 19.83
CA THR A 237 -10.74 -35.44 19.85
C THR A 237 -10.32 -35.91 18.46
N PHE A 238 -11.01 -35.44 17.41
CA PHE A 238 -10.72 -35.78 16.03
C PHE A 238 -9.34 -35.25 15.60
N TYR A 239 -9.04 -33.98 15.86
CA TYR A 239 -7.75 -33.38 15.49
C TYR A 239 -6.59 -33.93 16.32
N GLN A 240 -6.79 -34.24 17.60
CA GLN A 240 -5.78 -34.92 18.43
C GLN A 240 -5.39 -36.27 17.81
N LYS A 241 -6.38 -37.08 17.40
CA LYS A 241 -6.10 -38.34 16.70
C LYS A 241 -5.44 -38.13 15.34
N ALA A 242 -5.87 -37.12 14.58
CA ALA A 242 -5.28 -36.82 13.27
C ALA A 242 -3.80 -36.43 13.39
N ILE A 243 -3.45 -35.70 14.46
CA ILE A 243 -2.08 -35.32 14.83
C ILE A 243 -1.26 -36.52 15.29
N GLU A 244 -1.82 -37.42 16.11
CA GLU A 244 -1.15 -38.67 16.52
C GLU A 244 -0.74 -39.52 15.31
N GLU A 245 -1.60 -39.57 14.28
CA GLU A 245 -1.33 -40.30 13.05
C GLU A 245 -0.39 -39.56 12.08
N ASN A 246 -0.43 -38.21 12.07
CA ASN A 246 0.32 -37.37 11.13
C ASN A 246 0.84 -36.10 11.84
N PRO A 247 1.90 -36.22 12.67
CA PRO A 247 2.38 -35.13 13.54
C PRO A 247 3.11 -34.01 12.79
N ASP A 248 3.34 -34.16 11.49
CA ASP A 248 4.04 -33.21 10.62
C ASP A 248 3.11 -32.22 9.90
N ILE A 249 1.78 -32.36 10.06
CA ILE A 249 0.78 -31.53 9.38
C ILE A 249 0.42 -30.31 10.25
N SER A 250 1.09 -29.18 10.05
CA SER A 250 0.86 -27.94 10.81
C SER A 250 -0.57 -27.40 10.75
N PRO A 251 -1.33 -27.53 9.64
CA PRO A 251 -2.73 -27.13 9.62
C PRO A 251 -3.60 -27.78 10.71
N PHE A 252 -3.30 -29.00 11.15
CA PHE A 252 -4.06 -29.66 12.21
C PHE A 252 -3.86 -28.99 13.58
N TYR A 253 -2.65 -28.56 13.87
CA TYR A 253 -2.34 -27.78 15.07
C TYR A 253 -3.01 -26.39 15.05
N ILE A 254 -3.09 -25.75 13.88
CA ILE A 254 -3.83 -24.48 13.73
C ILE A 254 -5.33 -24.68 13.98
N ALA A 255 -5.93 -25.73 13.44
CA ALA A 255 -7.34 -26.04 13.66
C ALA A 255 -7.62 -26.38 15.14
N LEU A 256 -6.73 -27.13 15.79
CA LEU A 256 -6.81 -27.41 17.23
C LEU A 256 -6.68 -26.12 18.06
N ALA A 257 -5.81 -25.19 17.66
CA ALA A 257 -5.71 -23.88 18.28
C ALA A 257 -6.99 -23.04 18.11
N GLU A 258 -7.63 -23.08 16.94
CA GLU A 258 -8.92 -22.42 16.71
C GLU A 258 -10.00 -22.98 17.64
N ILE A 259 -10.06 -24.31 17.82
CA ILE A 259 -10.97 -24.94 18.76
C ILE A 259 -10.70 -24.44 20.19
N TYR A 260 -9.43 -24.37 20.60
CA TYR A 260 -9.07 -23.84 21.91
C TYR A 260 -9.42 -22.36 22.08
N GLN A 261 -9.32 -21.54 21.03
CA GLN A 261 -9.81 -20.16 21.05
C GLN A 261 -11.32 -20.08 21.25
N LEU A 262 -12.09 -20.88 20.51
CA LEU A 262 -13.56 -20.95 20.64
C LEU A 262 -13.98 -21.42 22.05
N LYS A 263 -13.17 -22.29 22.67
CA LYS A 263 -13.32 -22.74 24.06
C LYS A 263 -12.78 -21.75 25.11
N LYS A 264 -12.24 -20.60 24.68
CA LYS A 264 -11.61 -19.57 25.54
C LYS A 264 -10.42 -20.09 26.36
N GLN A 265 -9.60 -20.94 25.75
CA GLN A 265 -8.38 -21.53 26.33
C GLN A 265 -7.12 -21.05 25.57
N PRO A 266 -6.76 -19.75 25.67
CA PRO A 266 -5.70 -19.17 24.85
C PRO A 266 -4.32 -19.80 25.07
N GLU A 267 -3.98 -20.23 26.28
CA GLU A 267 -2.68 -20.83 26.56
C GLU A 267 -2.47 -22.14 25.80
N LYS A 268 -3.53 -22.96 25.69
CA LYS A 268 -3.48 -24.18 24.88
C LYS A 268 -3.39 -23.84 23.39
N ALA A 269 -4.17 -22.87 22.95
CA ALA A 269 -4.15 -22.43 21.56
C ALA A 269 -2.75 -21.96 21.13
N ILE A 270 -2.08 -21.15 21.96
CA ILE A 270 -0.70 -20.71 21.73
C ILE A 270 0.27 -21.90 21.70
N THR A 271 0.07 -22.89 22.58
CA THR A 271 0.92 -24.09 22.61
C THR A 271 0.88 -24.84 21.27
N GLU A 272 -0.31 -25.06 20.71
CA GLU A 272 -0.47 -25.71 19.40
C GLU A 272 0.07 -24.84 18.26
N LEU A 273 -0.20 -23.53 18.27
CA LEU A 273 0.32 -22.61 17.25
C LEU A 273 1.84 -22.56 17.22
N LYS A 274 2.52 -22.71 18.36
CA LYS A 274 3.99 -22.76 18.40
C LYS A 274 4.53 -23.94 17.58
N ILE A 275 3.85 -25.08 17.62
CA ILE A 275 4.25 -26.25 16.82
C ILE A 275 4.02 -25.95 15.34
N ALA A 276 2.84 -25.45 14.98
CA ALA A 276 2.53 -25.08 13.59
C ALA A 276 3.48 -24.02 13.00
N PHE A 277 3.91 -23.06 13.82
CA PHE A 277 4.70 -21.93 13.35
C PHE A 277 6.17 -22.30 13.12
N ALA A 278 6.65 -23.36 13.77
CA ALA A 278 8.02 -23.87 13.63
C ALA A 278 8.29 -24.54 12.27
N ASN A 279 7.25 -25.01 11.58
CA ASN A 279 7.37 -25.67 10.26
C ASN A 279 7.09 -24.70 9.11
N THR A 280 7.41 -25.06 7.86
CA THR A 280 7.25 -24.18 6.68
C THR A 280 6.10 -24.58 5.75
N ASP A 281 5.31 -25.58 6.12
CA ASP A 281 4.19 -26.13 5.35
C ASP A 281 2.92 -25.24 5.37
N VAL A 282 2.90 -24.22 6.24
CA VAL A 282 1.87 -23.18 6.26
C VAL A 282 2.48 -21.86 5.80
N ASP A 283 1.80 -21.25 4.83
CA ASP A 283 2.14 -19.93 4.29
C ASP A 283 2.34 -18.90 5.41
N ILE A 284 3.45 -18.14 5.32
CA ILE A 284 3.83 -17.18 6.35
C ILE A 284 2.78 -16.09 6.54
N GLN A 285 2.09 -15.67 5.47
CA GLN A 285 1.06 -14.64 5.53
C GLN A 285 -0.10 -15.09 6.43
N LYS A 286 -0.50 -16.36 6.33
CA LYS A 286 -1.55 -16.93 7.21
C LYS A 286 -1.12 -16.92 8.67
N LYS A 287 0.14 -17.21 8.96
CA LYS A 287 0.67 -17.16 10.34
C LYS A 287 0.68 -15.74 10.88
N VAL A 288 1.06 -14.77 10.05
CA VAL A 288 1.03 -13.33 10.39
C VAL A 288 -0.40 -12.86 10.64
N GLU A 289 -1.37 -13.27 9.83
CA GLU A 289 -2.80 -12.98 10.04
C GLU A 289 -3.30 -13.50 11.40
N ILE A 290 -2.92 -14.74 11.77
CA ILE A 290 -3.23 -15.31 13.08
C ILE A 290 -2.60 -14.47 14.20
N ILE A 291 -1.34 -14.06 14.07
CA ILE A 291 -0.67 -13.22 15.08
C ILE A 291 -1.40 -11.89 15.25
N TYR A 292 -1.72 -11.17 14.17
CA TYR A 292 -2.47 -9.91 14.26
C TYR A 292 -3.83 -10.11 14.93
N SER A 293 -4.54 -11.19 14.60
CA SER A 293 -5.82 -11.52 15.26
C SER A 293 -5.64 -11.71 16.77
N TYR A 294 -4.59 -12.42 17.18
CA TYR A 294 -4.29 -12.64 18.60
C TYR A 294 -3.86 -11.34 19.30
N MET A 295 -2.99 -10.52 18.69
CA MET A 295 -2.56 -9.24 19.24
C MET A 295 -3.75 -8.32 19.48
N ARG A 296 -4.65 -8.20 18.48
CA ARG A 296 -5.86 -7.38 18.59
C ARG A 296 -6.81 -7.88 19.66
N TYR A 297 -7.04 -9.19 19.73
CA TYR A 297 -8.01 -9.76 20.67
C TYR A 297 -7.48 -9.78 22.12
N TYR A 298 -6.17 -9.97 22.31
CA TYR A 298 -5.54 -10.08 23.63
C TYR A 298 -4.70 -8.87 24.04
N GLN A 299 -4.84 -7.71 23.39
CA GLN A 299 -4.07 -6.49 23.69
C GLN A 299 -4.13 -6.09 25.18
N ASP A 300 -5.28 -6.29 25.84
CA ASP A 300 -5.48 -5.92 27.25
C ASP A 300 -5.10 -7.06 28.22
N ASN A 301 -4.82 -8.26 27.72
CA ASN A 301 -4.42 -9.41 28.53
C ASN A 301 -2.89 -9.54 28.49
N GLN A 302 -2.21 -8.88 29.43
CA GLN A 302 -0.74 -8.80 29.47
C GLN A 302 -0.06 -10.18 29.46
N LYS A 303 -0.64 -11.19 30.13
CA LYS A 303 -0.08 -12.54 30.16
C LYS A 303 -0.09 -13.16 28.76
N ILE A 304 -1.26 -13.21 28.12
CA ILE A 304 -1.39 -13.80 26.79
C ILE A 304 -0.63 -12.99 25.75
N PHE A 305 -0.65 -11.65 25.86
CA PHE A 305 0.11 -10.78 24.97
C PHE A 305 1.61 -11.11 25.01
N SER A 306 2.18 -11.35 26.19
CA SER A 306 3.59 -11.77 26.31
C SER A 306 3.88 -13.15 25.68
N GLU A 307 2.91 -14.06 25.68
CA GLU A 307 3.05 -15.37 25.04
C GLU A 307 2.98 -15.28 23.50
N ILE A 308 2.37 -14.23 22.93
CA ILE A 308 2.37 -13.98 21.47
C ILE A 308 3.79 -13.71 20.96
N GLU A 309 4.65 -13.06 21.75
CA GLU A 309 6.05 -12.86 21.38
C GLU A 309 6.77 -14.19 21.11
N LEU A 310 6.38 -15.23 21.83
CA LEU A 310 6.95 -16.56 21.65
C LEU A 310 6.52 -17.19 20.32
N LEU A 311 5.31 -16.91 19.84
CA LEU A 311 4.87 -17.29 18.49
C LEU A 311 5.68 -16.56 17.43
N ILE A 312 5.83 -15.25 17.58
CA ILE A 312 6.57 -14.41 16.63
C ILE A 312 8.04 -14.83 16.55
N THR A 313 8.70 -15.02 17.69
CA THR A 313 10.09 -15.48 17.72
C THR A 313 10.27 -16.90 17.19
N THR A 314 9.27 -17.77 17.34
CA THR A 314 9.26 -19.10 16.70
C THR A 314 9.15 -18.98 15.18
N LEU A 315 8.28 -18.07 14.69
CA LEU A 315 8.14 -17.77 13.26
C LEU A 315 9.44 -17.24 12.66
N ILE A 316 10.12 -16.32 13.34
CA ILE A 316 11.43 -15.79 12.93
C ILE A 316 12.49 -16.88 12.93
N LYS A 317 12.53 -17.76 13.95
CA LYS A 317 13.50 -18.88 13.96
C LYS A 317 13.33 -19.81 12.77
N ALA A 318 12.08 -20.08 12.38
CA ALA A 318 11.78 -20.89 11.20
C ALA A 318 12.06 -20.14 9.88
N ASN A 319 11.97 -18.81 9.89
CA ASN A 319 12.12 -17.96 8.71
C ASN A 319 12.98 -16.70 9.01
N PRO A 320 14.30 -16.84 9.26
CA PRO A 320 15.12 -15.76 9.80
C PRO A 320 15.30 -14.55 8.89
N GLU A 321 14.92 -14.69 7.61
CA GLU A 321 15.08 -13.66 6.59
C GLU A 321 13.75 -13.11 6.09
N ALA A 322 12.61 -13.59 6.61
CA ALA A 322 11.30 -13.20 6.13
C ALA A 322 10.92 -11.79 6.59
N VAL A 323 10.61 -10.93 5.63
CA VAL A 323 10.23 -9.53 5.87
C VAL A 323 8.97 -9.47 6.73
N GLU A 324 8.01 -10.34 6.46
CA GLU A 324 6.71 -10.40 7.15
C GLU A 324 6.90 -10.75 8.64
N ALA A 325 7.80 -11.68 8.97
CA ALA A 325 8.07 -12.09 10.35
C ALA A 325 8.74 -10.99 11.18
N HIS A 326 9.69 -10.26 10.60
CA HIS A 326 10.33 -9.13 11.27
C HIS A 326 9.40 -7.91 11.38
N THR A 327 8.54 -7.69 10.38
CA THR A 327 7.55 -6.60 10.41
C THR A 327 6.53 -6.80 11.53
N ILE A 328 5.91 -7.98 11.62
CA ILE A 328 4.97 -8.27 12.73
C ILE A 328 5.65 -8.21 14.10
N TYR A 329 6.94 -8.57 14.18
CA TYR A 329 7.66 -8.44 15.45
C TYR A 329 7.90 -6.99 15.82
N SER A 330 8.26 -6.14 14.86
CA SER A 330 8.34 -4.69 15.09
C SER A 330 7.00 -4.15 15.60
N ASP A 331 5.89 -4.49 14.96
CA ASP A 331 4.55 -4.05 15.38
C ASP A 331 4.21 -4.48 16.81
N TYR A 332 4.52 -5.73 17.17
CA TYR A 332 4.36 -6.23 18.54
C TYR A 332 5.21 -5.42 19.53
N LEU A 333 6.48 -5.16 19.19
CA LEU A 333 7.40 -4.41 20.04
C LEU A 333 6.95 -2.95 20.20
N VAL A 334 6.37 -2.34 19.17
CA VAL A 334 5.76 -1.00 19.25
C VAL A 334 4.59 -0.99 20.24
N GLN A 335 3.68 -1.96 20.17
CA GLN A 335 2.57 -2.06 21.14
C GLN A 335 3.10 -2.32 22.56
N ALA A 336 4.17 -3.09 22.70
CA ALA A 336 4.87 -3.31 23.96
C ALA A 336 5.75 -2.10 24.41
N LYS A 337 5.76 -0.99 23.65
CA LYS A 337 6.57 0.22 23.89
C LYS A 337 8.08 -0.01 23.92
N ARG A 338 8.55 -1.08 23.27
CA ARG A 338 9.96 -1.46 23.11
C ARG A 338 10.51 -0.92 21.78
N TYR A 339 10.48 0.40 21.61
CA TYR A 339 10.78 1.06 20.33
C TYR A 339 12.19 0.77 19.79
N LYS A 340 13.19 0.62 20.68
CA LYS A 340 14.55 0.29 20.28
C LYS A 340 14.62 -1.08 19.60
N ASP A 341 14.04 -2.10 20.24
CA ASP A 341 14.00 -3.46 19.71
C ASP A 341 13.17 -3.50 18.42
N ALA A 342 12.05 -2.76 18.36
CA ALA A 342 11.21 -2.65 17.18
C ALA A 342 12.00 -2.10 15.98
N ARG A 343 12.82 -1.07 16.21
CA ARG A 343 13.70 -0.48 15.20
C ARG A 343 14.74 -1.48 14.72
N GLU A 344 15.36 -2.22 15.63
CA GLU A 344 16.35 -3.25 15.28
C GLU A 344 15.77 -4.31 14.34
N GLN A 345 14.50 -4.70 14.53
CA GLN A 345 13.81 -5.62 13.62
C GLN A 345 13.68 -5.05 12.20
N LEU A 346 13.28 -3.79 12.05
CA LEU A 346 13.12 -3.16 10.73
C LEU A 346 14.47 -2.94 10.03
N VAL A 347 15.51 -2.55 10.79
CA VAL A 347 16.85 -2.35 10.24
C VAL A 347 17.42 -3.63 9.62
N MET A 348 17.14 -4.81 10.20
CA MET A 348 17.60 -6.09 9.64
C MET A 348 17.03 -6.40 8.26
N ILE A 349 15.83 -5.91 7.94
CA ILE A 349 15.11 -6.26 6.72
C ILE A 349 14.94 -5.10 5.73
N LYS A 350 15.34 -3.87 6.09
CA LYS A 350 15.14 -2.66 5.27
C LYS A 350 15.73 -2.80 3.86
N GLU A 351 16.87 -3.47 3.72
CA GLU A 351 17.54 -3.68 2.43
C GLU A 351 16.76 -4.61 1.49
N LYS A 352 15.98 -5.55 2.04
CA LYS A 352 15.12 -6.47 1.28
C LYS A 352 13.75 -5.85 0.98
N ALA A 353 13.36 -4.83 1.73
CA ALA A 353 12.06 -4.18 1.67
C ALA A 353 12.15 -2.72 1.20
N LYS A 354 13.01 -2.44 0.20
CA LYS A 354 13.24 -1.08 -0.32
C LYS A 354 12.02 -0.45 -0.99
N ASP A 355 11.10 -1.28 -1.50
CA ASP A 355 9.84 -0.87 -2.10
C ASP A 355 8.68 -0.78 -1.10
N ASN A 356 8.90 -1.21 0.15
CA ASN A 356 7.86 -1.20 1.18
C ASN A 356 7.78 0.15 1.90
N PHE A 357 6.94 1.05 1.38
CA PHE A 357 6.72 2.38 1.95
C PHE A 357 6.37 2.37 3.45
N LEU A 358 5.46 1.49 3.88
CA LEU A 358 4.97 1.48 5.27
C LEU A 358 6.09 1.13 6.26
N LEU A 359 7.01 0.27 5.84
CA LEU A 359 8.15 -0.13 6.63
C LEU A 359 9.12 1.02 6.88
N TRP A 360 9.45 1.77 5.82
CA TRP A 360 10.29 2.96 5.94
C TRP A 360 9.62 4.06 6.75
N GLU A 361 8.30 4.23 6.60
CA GLU A 361 7.53 5.15 7.44
C GLU A 361 7.63 4.78 8.92
N GLN A 362 7.45 3.51 9.26
CA GLN A 362 7.56 3.03 10.64
C GLN A 362 8.99 3.17 11.17
N LEU A 363 10.02 2.87 10.36
CA LEU A 363 11.42 3.00 10.76
C LEU A 363 11.76 4.45 11.15
N VAL A 364 11.44 5.41 10.28
CA VAL A 364 11.69 6.84 10.55
C VAL A 364 10.84 7.34 11.73
N PHE A 365 9.60 6.85 11.87
CA PHE A 365 8.77 7.14 13.04
C PHE A 365 9.42 6.63 14.34
N LEU A 366 10.01 5.43 14.34
CA LEU A 366 10.69 4.88 15.50
C LEU A 366 11.94 5.68 15.87
N ASP A 367 12.71 6.14 14.90
CA ASP A 367 13.84 7.04 15.16
C ASP A 367 13.39 8.35 15.82
N ALA A 368 12.28 8.93 15.35
CA ALA A 368 11.69 10.13 15.93
C ALA A 368 11.23 9.91 17.38
N ASN A 369 10.58 8.77 17.68
CA ASN A 369 10.14 8.44 19.05
C ASN A 369 11.29 8.15 20.01
N LEU A 370 12.41 7.66 19.49
CA LEU A 370 13.63 7.44 20.25
C LEU A 370 14.46 8.73 20.42
N GLU A 371 14.03 9.83 19.80
CA GLU A 371 14.77 11.10 19.72
C GLU A 371 16.19 10.93 19.14
N ASP A 372 16.41 9.87 18.36
CA ASP A 372 17.68 9.56 17.71
C ASP A 372 17.77 10.32 16.39
N ASN A 373 18.02 11.63 16.50
CA ASN A 373 18.05 12.54 15.36
C ASN A 373 19.09 12.15 14.30
N LYS A 374 20.15 11.43 14.68
CA LYS A 374 21.15 10.96 13.71
C LYS A 374 20.62 9.80 12.88
N ALA A 375 20.03 8.79 13.53
CA ALA A 375 19.41 7.68 12.82
C ALA A 375 18.23 8.17 11.96
N MET A 376 17.40 9.08 12.50
CA MET A 376 16.30 9.70 11.78
C MET A 376 16.79 10.40 10.50
N TYR A 377 17.89 11.17 10.58
CA TYR A 377 18.47 11.82 9.42
C TYR A 377 18.92 10.81 8.36
N ASP A 378 19.64 9.76 8.77
CA ASP A 378 20.18 8.77 7.85
C ASP A 378 19.06 7.98 7.15
N HIS A 379 18.11 7.43 7.92
CA HIS A 379 16.99 6.67 7.36
C HIS A 379 16.00 7.52 6.57
N ALA A 380 15.69 8.73 7.01
CA ALA A 380 14.80 9.61 6.27
C ALA A 380 15.44 10.07 4.94
N THR A 381 16.75 10.36 4.93
CA THR A 381 17.45 10.71 3.70
C THR A 381 17.39 9.56 2.69
N GLU A 382 17.68 8.33 3.13
CA GLU A 382 17.53 7.14 2.27
C GLU A 382 16.08 6.96 1.78
N ALA A 383 15.10 7.15 2.65
CA ALA A 383 13.69 7.07 2.28
C ALA A 383 13.27 8.13 1.23
N THR A 384 13.89 9.31 1.21
CA THR A 384 13.63 10.31 0.15
C THR A 384 14.12 9.88 -1.23
N GLU A 385 15.15 9.02 -1.30
CA GLU A 385 15.64 8.46 -2.55
C GLU A 385 14.72 7.34 -3.06
N LEU A 386 14.20 6.53 -2.14
CA LEU A 386 13.28 5.42 -2.44
C LEU A 386 11.86 5.89 -2.78
N PHE A 387 11.39 6.92 -2.08
CA PHE A 387 10.02 7.44 -2.19
C PHE A 387 10.02 8.96 -2.48
N PRO A 388 10.52 9.39 -3.65
CA PRO A 388 10.73 10.79 -3.97
C PRO A 388 9.44 11.61 -4.14
N ASN A 389 8.27 10.97 -4.15
CA ASN A 389 6.97 11.62 -4.20
C ASN A 389 6.27 11.72 -2.83
N GLN A 390 6.95 11.35 -1.74
CA GLN A 390 6.39 11.35 -0.39
C GLN A 390 6.95 12.51 0.45
N PRO A 391 6.23 13.64 0.59
CA PRO A 391 6.74 14.83 1.28
C PRO A 391 7.14 14.57 2.74
N LYS A 392 6.50 13.60 3.41
CA LYS A 392 6.77 13.29 4.83
C LYS A 392 8.23 12.92 5.10
N PHE A 393 8.90 12.15 4.22
CA PHE A 393 10.30 11.78 4.42
C PHE A 393 11.24 12.98 4.29
N PHE A 394 10.94 13.90 3.38
CA PHE A 394 11.69 15.14 3.24
C PHE A 394 11.60 16.02 4.48
N LEU A 395 10.43 16.07 5.12
CA LEU A 395 10.25 16.80 6.37
C LEU A 395 11.08 16.19 7.50
N TYR A 396 11.08 14.87 7.66
CA TYR A 396 11.92 14.19 8.65
C TYR A 396 13.41 14.37 8.38
N ALA A 397 13.85 14.23 7.12
CA ALA A 397 15.25 14.45 6.77
C ALA A 397 15.69 15.88 7.09
N GLY A 398 14.87 16.88 6.73
CA GLY A 398 15.13 18.28 7.00
C GLY A 398 15.14 18.64 8.50
N SER A 399 14.15 18.16 9.25
CA SER A 399 14.05 18.42 10.70
C SER A 399 15.15 17.70 11.47
N ALA A 400 15.47 16.46 11.11
CA ALA A 400 16.58 15.70 11.68
C ALA A 400 17.91 16.40 11.42
N ALA A 401 18.14 16.85 10.19
CA ALA A 401 19.34 17.61 9.81
C ALA A 401 19.51 18.87 10.66
N PHE A 402 18.42 19.62 10.86
CA PHE A 402 18.41 20.78 11.75
C PHE A 402 18.78 20.39 13.20
N MET A 403 18.15 19.35 13.76
CA MET A 403 18.38 18.89 15.13
C MET A 403 19.82 18.44 15.39
N ILE A 404 20.50 17.87 14.38
CA ILE A 404 21.92 17.50 14.47
C ILE A 404 22.87 18.62 13.99
N HIS A 405 22.38 19.86 13.91
CA HIS A 405 23.11 21.07 13.53
C HIS A 405 23.70 21.08 12.11
N LYS A 406 23.18 20.22 11.22
CA LYS A 406 23.51 20.19 9.79
C LYS A 406 22.57 21.11 9.01
N TYR A 407 22.58 22.39 9.34
CA TYR A 407 21.65 23.38 8.80
C TYR A 407 21.67 23.50 7.27
N ALA A 408 22.84 23.33 6.64
CA ALA A 408 22.96 23.36 5.19
C ALA A 408 22.27 22.16 4.52
N ASP A 409 22.42 20.98 5.10
CA ASP A 409 21.87 19.73 4.57
C ASP A 409 20.33 19.70 4.71
N ALA A 410 19.77 20.46 5.66
CA ALA A 410 18.33 20.59 5.84
C ALA A 410 17.63 21.30 4.67
N ILE A 411 18.30 22.24 4.00
CA ILE A 411 17.65 23.16 3.04
C ILE A 411 17.08 22.44 1.81
N LYS A 412 17.87 21.58 1.17
CA LYS A 412 17.46 20.88 -0.06
C LYS A 412 16.24 19.96 0.14
N PRO A 413 16.24 19.03 1.11
CA PRO A 413 15.09 18.16 1.32
C PRO A 413 13.84 18.97 1.70
N LEU A 414 13.96 20.01 2.52
CA LEU A 414 12.81 20.83 2.89
C LEU A 414 12.17 21.53 1.67
N HIS A 415 12.96 22.07 0.74
CA HIS A 415 12.41 22.62 -0.52
C HIS A 415 11.76 21.55 -1.38
N ASN A 416 12.43 20.42 -1.58
CA ASN A 416 11.89 19.32 -2.38
C ASN A 416 10.55 18.82 -1.81
N GLY A 417 10.45 18.66 -0.49
CA GLY A 417 9.22 18.22 0.17
C GLY A 417 8.09 19.26 0.05
N LEU A 418 8.43 20.54 0.13
CA LEU A 418 7.48 21.64 -0.05
C LEU A 418 6.89 21.67 -1.46
N ASP A 419 7.72 21.46 -2.49
CA ASP A 419 7.29 21.42 -3.90
C ASP A 419 6.30 20.28 -4.22
N LEU A 420 6.28 19.23 -3.38
CA LEU A 420 5.39 18.08 -3.51
C LEU A 420 4.04 18.27 -2.80
N LEU A 421 3.88 19.30 -1.97
CA LEU A 421 2.65 19.51 -1.22
C LEU A 421 1.51 19.99 -2.15
N VAL A 422 0.35 19.38 -1.98
CA VAL A 422 -0.91 19.87 -2.56
C VAL A 422 -1.43 21.01 -1.67
N SER A 423 -2.05 22.03 -2.29
CA SER A 423 -2.43 23.34 -1.71
C SER A 423 -3.13 23.32 -0.34
N ASP A 424 -3.75 22.21 0.05
CA ASP A 424 -4.63 22.15 1.22
C ASP A 424 -3.92 21.61 2.48
N SER A 425 -2.61 21.33 2.41
CA SER A 425 -1.82 20.74 3.52
C SER A 425 -1.17 21.78 4.44
N VAL A 426 -1.91 22.83 4.82
CA VAL A 426 -1.39 24.03 5.52
C VAL A 426 -0.55 23.67 6.76
N GLY A 427 -0.99 22.72 7.59
CA GLY A 427 -0.27 22.32 8.80
C GLY A 427 1.11 21.70 8.52
N VAL A 428 1.21 20.85 7.50
CA VAL A 428 2.48 20.22 7.10
C VAL A 428 3.40 21.24 6.44
N GLN A 429 2.84 22.10 5.59
CA GLN A 429 3.54 23.19 4.93
C GLN A 429 4.23 24.13 5.93
N ASN A 430 3.56 24.45 7.04
CA ASN A 430 4.13 25.29 8.09
C ASN A 430 5.34 24.67 8.79
N GLN A 431 5.40 23.34 8.91
CA GLN A 431 6.56 22.67 9.49
C GLN A 431 7.77 22.79 8.57
N PHE A 432 7.59 22.67 7.25
CA PHE A 432 8.65 22.95 6.27
C PHE A 432 9.17 24.38 6.39
N TYR A 433 8.27 25.38 6.43
CA TYR A 433 8.66 26.77 6.59
C TYR A 433 9.39 27.04 7.91
N THR A 434 8.94 26.42 8.99
CA THR A 434 9.60 26.54 10.30
C THR A 434 11.04 26.06 10.22
N TYR A 435 11.28 24.82 9.74
CA TYR A 435 12.64 24.30 9.66
C TYR A 435 13.51 24.99 8.61
N LEU A 436 12.93 25.52 7.52
CA LEU A 436 13.67 26.37 6.58
C LEU A 436 14.09 27.67 7.25
N GLY A 437 13.17 28.35 7.96
CA GLY A 437 13.45 29.58 8.70
C GLY A 437 14.57 29.39 9.72
N GLU A 438 14.44 28.37 10.56
CA GLU A 438 15.43 28.01 11.57
C GLU A 438 16.80 27.69 10.92
N SER A 439 16.82 26.85 9.88
CA SER A 439 18.06 26.47 9.21
C SER A 439 18.76 27.67 8.55
N TYR A 440 18.01 28.56 7.88
CA TYR A 440 18.58 29.77 7.30
C TYR A 440 19.07 30.75 8.36
N TYR A 441 18.39 30.85 9.50
CA TYR A 441 18.79 31.71 10.62
C TYR A 441 20.16 31.28 11.16
N HIS A 442 20.34 29.98 11.43
CA HIS A 442 21.62 29.44 11.90
C HIS A 442 22.74 29.50 10.85
N LEU A 443 22.39 29.53 9.56
CA LEU A 443 23.34 29.80 8.47
C LEU A 443 23.66 31.29 8.27
N LYS A 444 23.14 32.17 9.14
CA LYS A 444 23.28 33.64 9.05
C LYS A 444 22.73 34.23 7.75
N LYS A 445 21.74 33.58 7.13
CA LYS A 445 21.03 34.04 5.94
C LYS A 445 19.71 34.69 6.34
N GLN A 446 19.81 35.86 6.96
CA GLN A 446 18.71 36.49 7.69
C GLN A 446 17.48 36.79 6.82
N ASP A 447 17.66 37.33 5.60
CA ASP A 447 16.54 37.65 4.71
C ASP A 447 15.72 36.40 4.35
N SER A 448 16.39 35.29 4.05
CA SER A 448 15.73 34.01 3.78
C SER A 448 15.05 33.46 5.02
N ALA A 449 15.70 33.54 6.18
CA ALA A 449 15.12 33.08 7.44
C ALA A 449 13.80 33.79 7.75
N PHE A 450 13.80 35.13 7.67
CA PHE A 450 12.63 35.94 7.98
C PHE A 450 11.52 35.76 6.95
N TYR A 451 11.85 35.56 5.68
CA TYR A 451 10.88 35.18 4.66
C TYR A 451 10.13 33.88 5.03
N TYR A 452 10.84 32.83 5.43
CA TYR A 452 10.19 31.57 5.79
C TYR A 452 9.46 31.62 7.13
N PHE A 453 9.97 32.35 8.12
CA PHE A 453 9.23 32.59 9.35
C PHE A 453 7.92 33.34 9.12
N ASP A 454 7.90 34.28 8.17
CA ASP A 454 6.68 35.00 7.78
C ASP A 454 5.63 34.08 7.20
N LEU A 455 6.04 33.17 6.31
CA LEU A 455 5.15 32.15 5.77
C LEU A 455 4.64 31.21 6.86
N ALA A 456 5.52 30.74 7.76
CA ALA A 456 5.17 29.81 8.83
C ALA A 456 4.16 30.42 9.83
N VAL A 457 4.39 31.66 10.28
CA VAL A 457 3.50 32.37 11.23
C VAL A 457 2.16 32.76 10.60
N THR A 458 2.15 33.05 9.30
CA THR A 458 0.91 33.36 8.57
C THR A 458 0.04 32.11 8.42
N GLY A 459 0.66 30.96 8.13
CA GLY A 459 -0.06 29.70 7.96
C GLY A 459 -0.52 29.04 9.27
N ASP A 460 0.18 29.26 10.39
CA ASP A 460 -0.24 28.80 11.73
C ASP A 460 -0.24 29.95 12.74
N SER A 461 -1.41 30.54 12.90
CA SER A 461 -1.63 31.64 13.83
C SER A 461 -1.64 31.22 15.33
N THR A 462 -1.47 29.93 15.62
CA THR A 462 -1.50 29.34 16.97
C THR A 462 -0.19 28.73 17.43
N ASN A 463 0.85 28.72 16.58
CA ASN A 463 2.19 28.28 16.97
C ASN A 463 2.92 29.38 17.78
N TYR A 464 2.58 29.49 19.06
CA TYR A 464 3.12 30.51 19.95
C TYR A 464 4.62 30.37 20.20
N SER A 465 5.16 29.15 20.17
CA SER A 465 6.62 28.92 20.31
C SER A 465 7.39 29.51 19.13
N LEU A 466 6.90 29.28 17.90
CA LEU A 466 7.47 29.88 16.69
C LEU A 466 7.39 31.41 16.74
N MET A 467 6.23 31.96 17.12
CA MET A 467 6.07 33.41 17.27
C MET A 467 7.03 34.00 18.28
N ASN A 468 7.27 33.31 19.40
CA ASN A 468 8.24 33.73 20.39
C ASN A 468 9.66 33.75 19.81
N ASN A 469 10.12 32.63 19.24
CA ASN A 469 11.45 32.54 18.65
C ASN A 469 11.66 33.61 17.57
N TYR A 470 10.69 33.76 16.66
CA TYR A 470 10.79 34.75 15.60
C TYR A 470 10.77 36.19 16.11
N SER A 471 9.97 36.50 17.15
CA SER A 471 9.99 37.81 17.82
C SER A 471 11.36 38.10 18.44
N TYR A 472 11.97 37.09 19.06
CA TYR A 472 13.30 37.20 19.64
C TYR A 472 14.37 37.43 18.55
N TYR A 473 14.31 36.71 17.43
CA TYR A 473 15.22 36.89 16.30
C TYR A 473 15.12 38.28 15.66
N LEU A 474 13.90 38.80 15.50
CA LEU A 474 13.67 40.19 15.05
C LEU A 474 14.27 41.21 16.04
N ALA A 475 14.12 40.97 17.35
CA ALA A 475 14.70 41.82 18.38
C ALA A 475 16.23 41.81 18.33
N LEU A 476 16.86 40.63 18.25
CA LEU A 476 18.32 40.51 18.14
C LEU A 476 18.86 41.24 16.89
N ALA A 477 18.17 41.10 15.77
CA ALA A 477 18.52 41.76 14.52
C ALA A 477 18.18 43.27 14.47
N ASP A 478 17.57 43.81 15.52
CA ASP A 478 17.10 45.20 15.63
C ASP A 478 16.24 45.65 14.43
N THR A 479 15.38 44.76 13.93
CA THR A 479 14.53 44.99 12.76
C THR A 479 13.13 44.46 12.95
N GLY A 480 12.13 45.04 12.29
CA GLY A 480 10.75 44.59 12.40
C GLY A 480 10.19 44.60 13.83
N LEU A 481 10.68 45.49 14.71
CA LEU A 481 10.36 45.47 16.13
C LEU A 481 8.86 45.60 16.43
N ASP A 482 8.10 46.34 15.62
CA ASP A 482 6.64 46.44 15.77
C ASP A 482 5.93 45.12 15.47
N LYS A 483 6.46 44.36 14.51
CA LYS A 483 5.98 43.02 14.18
C LYS A 483 6.30 42.04 15.31
N ALA A 484 7.53 42.08 15.82
CA ALA A 484 7.94 41.31 16.99
C ALA A 484 7.03 41.62 18.18
N LEU A 485 6.76 42.90 18.44
CA LEU A 485 5.86 43.34 19.52
C LEU A 485 4.44 42.79 19.33
N SER A 486 3.90 42.85 18.11
CA SER A 486 2.57 42.33 17.79
C SER A 486 2.48 40.81 18.04
N MET A 487 3.49 40.06 17.59
CA MET A 487 3.55 38.60 17.78
C MET A 487 3.67 38.24 19.26
N ILE A 488 4.63 38.81 19.98
CA ILE A 488 4.86 38.45 21.38
C ILE A 488 3.68 38.86 22.28
N LYS A 489 2.97 39.96 21.98
CA LYS A 489 1.73 40.31 22.69
C LYS A 489 0.63 39.24 22.55
N ARG A 490 0.55 38.58 21.39
CA ARG A 490 -0.40 37.46 21.19
C ARG A 490 0.01 36.24 22.00
N VAL A 491 1.31 35.95 22.06
CA VAL A 491 1.88 34.87 22.89
C VAL A 491 1.58 35.10 24.37
N ILE A 492 1.88 36.29 24.89
CA ILE A 492 1.64 36.65 26.30
C ILE A 492 0.16 36.66 26.67
N LYS A 493 -0.73 37.04 25.74
CA LYS A 493 -2.17 36.95 25.98
C LYS A 493 -2.61 35.51 26.28
N GLN A 494 -1.98 34.52 25.66
CA GLN A 494 -2.30 33.11 25.87
C GLN A 494 -1.54 32.52 27.08
N TYR A 495 -0.30 32.93 27.28
CA TYR A 495 0.60 32.41 28.32
C TYR A 495 1.20 33.55 29.14
N PRO A 496 0.40 34.22 29.99
CA PRO A 496 0.81 35.44 30.67
C PRO A 496 1.89 35.25 31.72
N GLU A 497 2.04 34.02 32.24
CA GLU A 497 2.97 33.66 33.33
C GLU A 497 4.22 32.91 32.82
N ASN A 498 4.35 32.71 31.49
CA ASN A 498 5.51 32.01 30.95
C ASN A 498 6.72 32.95 30.93
N GLN A 499 7.70 32.64 31.78
CA GLN A 499 8.89 33.46 31.98
C GLN A 499 9.75 33.63 30.71
N THR A 500 9.82 32.62 29.84
CA THR A 500 10.58 32.71 28.57
C THR A 500 9.92 33.68 27.60
N TYR A 501 8.60 33.66 27.55
CA TYR A 501 7.85 34.57 26.68
C TYR A 501 7.85 35.99 27.24
N LEU A 502 7.75 36.15 28.57
CA LEU A 502 7.87 37.45 29.22
C LEU A 502 9.26 38.07 29.02
N ASP A 503 10.32 37.27 29.08
CA ASP A 503 11.68 37.71 28.77
C ASP A 503 11.80 38.22 27.34
N THR A 504 11.30 37.45 26.36
CA THR A 504 11.27 37.88 24.95
C THR A 504 10.47 39.17 24.78
N TYR A 505 9.34 39.31 25.48
CA TYR A 505 8.53 40.53 25.44
C TYR A 505 9.29 41.74 25.99
N ALA A 506 9.93 41.58 27.15
CA ALA A 506 10.76 42.63 27.75
C ALA A 506 11.92 43.02 26.82
N TRP A 507 12.55 42.03 26.17
CA TRP A 507 13.65 42.28 25.25
C TRP A 507 13.22 43.04 23.98
N VAL A 508 12.05 42.70 23.42
CA VAL A 508 11.46 43.47 22.31
C VAL A 508 11.20 44.92 22.73
N LEU A 509 10.62 45.14 23.91
CA LEU A 509 10.38 46.50 24.45
C LEU A 509 11.69 47.26 24.69
N TYR A 510 12.71 46.57 25.19
CA TYR A 510 14.05 47.10 25.40
C TYR A 510 14.68 47.59 24.08
N LYS A 511 14.61 46.78 23.02
CA LYS A 511 15.10 47.17 21.68
C LYS A 511 14.28 48.31 21.06
N GLN A 512 12.98 48.38 21.37
CA GLN A 512 12.14 49.55 21.05
C GLN A 512 12.43 50.80 21.92
N LYS A 513 13.40 50.74 22.83
CA LYS A 513 13.77 51.81 23.77
C LYS A 513 12.65 52.18 24.76
N LYS A 514 11.67 51.30 24.96
CA LYS A 514 10.58 51.45 25.95
C LYS A 514 11.02 50.89 27.29
N TYR A 515 12.09 51.47 27.85
CA TYR A 515 12.82 50.89 28.98
C TYR A 515 11.97 50.73 30.25
N GLU A 516 11.09 51.67 30.56
CA GLU A 516 10.20 51.57 31.73
C GLU A 516 9.19 50.44 31.59
N GLU A 517 8.66 50.22 30.38
CA GLU A 517 7.75 49.10 30.11
C GLU A 517 8.50 47.77 30.15
N ALA A 518 9.68 47.71 29.53
CA ALA A 518 10.56 46.56 29.55
C ALA A 518 10.89 46.14 30.99
N LEU A 519 11.15 47.11 31.88
CA LEU A 519 11.44 46.86 33.29
C LEU A 519 10.25 46.20 34.01
N ARG A 520 9.03 46.70 33.79
CA ARG A 520 7.84 46.07 34.39
C ARG A 520 7.64 44.64 33.92
N ILE A 521 7.89 44.36 32.65
CA ILE A 521 7.70 43.02 32.08
C ILE A 521 8.81 42.07 32.53
N ILE A 522 10.08 42.48 32.53
CA ILE A 522 11.16 41.60 32.97
C ILE A 522 11.04 41.28 34.46
N ASP A 523 10.59 42.23 35.30
CA ASP A 523 10.36 41.98 36.72
C ASP A 523 9.25 40.93 36.95
N LEU A 524 8.23 40.89 36.09
CA LEU A 524 7.25 39.81 36.08
C LEU A 524 7.91 38.47 35.70
N ALA A 525 8.73 38.43 34.65
CA ALA A 525 9.46 37.21 34.26
C ALA A 525 10.32 36.67 35.41
N VAL A 526 10.99 37.56 36.15
CA VAL A 526 11.79 37.21 37.34
C VAL A 526 10.93 36.65 38.45
N LYS A 527 9.81 37.31 38.76
CA LYS A 527 8.86 36.93 39.81
C LYS A 527 8.27 35.53 39.55
N ASP A 528 7.97 35.22 38.29
CA ASP A 528 7.34 33.96 37.88
C ASP A 528 8.38 32.84 37.64
N GLY A 529 9.49 32.86 38.40
CA GLY A 529 10.51 31.80 38.40
C GLY A 529 11.69 32.00 37.45
N GLY A 530 11.67 33.04 36.61
CA GLY A 530 12.77 33.40 35.70
C GLY A 530 14.07 33.81 36.41
N SER A 531 14.02 34.03 37.72
CA SER A 531 15.19 34.36 38.55
C SER A 531 16.30 33.29 38.59
N SER A 532 16.01 32.09 38.09
CA SER A 532 16.94 30.96 37.94
C SER A 532 17.60 30.89 36.55
N SER A 533 17.20 31.73 35.60
CA SER A 533 17.76 31.78 34.24
C SER A 533 18.82 32.87 34.12
N ALA A 534 20.04 32.48 33.71
CA ALA A 534 21.14 33.44 33.51
C ALA A 534 20.78 34.51 32.45
N ALA A 535 20.14 34.10 31.35
CA ALA A 535 19.74 35.00 30.28
C ALA A 535 18.71 36.05 30.75
N ILE A 536 17.69 35.63 31.51
CA ILE A 536 16.67 36.55 32.05
C ILE A 536 17.31 37.54 33.04
N MET A 537 18.21 37.06 33.91
CA MET A 537 18.93 37.94 34.84
C MET A 537 19.86 38.91 34.11
N GLU A 538 20.48 38.50 33.00
CA GLU A 538 21.31 39.38 32.21
C GLU A 538 20.48 40.45 31.47
N HIS A 539 19.39 40.06 30.80
CA HIS A 539 18.45 40.99 30.19
C HIS A 539 17.88 41.96 31.23
N GLN A 540 17.56 41.49 32.45
CA GLN A 540 17.13 42.36 33.54
C GLN A 540 18.21 43.39 33.90
N GLY A 541 19.48 42.97 34.00
CA GLY A 541 20.58 43.90 34.25
C GLY A 541 20.73 44.96 33.15
N ASP A 542 20.62 44.56 31.88
CA ASP A 542 20.70 45.48 30.74
C ASP A 542 19.53 46.49 30.76
N ILE A 543 18.32 46.03 31.06
CA ILE A 543 17.11 46.85 31.19
C ILE A 543 17.22 47.81 32.40
N LEU A 544 17.68 47.33 33.56
CA LEU A 544 17.91 48.14 34.76
C LEU A 544 18.91 49.25 34.49
N TYR A 545 19.98 48.95 33.77
CA TYR A 545 21.01 49.92 33.40
C TYR A 545 20.45 51.06 32.56
N LYS A 546 19.66 50.75 31.52
CA LYS A 546 19.02 51.78 30.67
C LYS A 546 17.94 52.59 31.42
N ASN A 547 17.38 52.06 32.49
CA ASN A 547 16.49 52.80 33.40
C ASN A 547 17.25 53.62 34.48
N GLY A 548 18.59 53.69 34.42
CA GLY A 548 19.40 54.45 35.36
C GLY A 548 19.63 53.77 36.72
N LYS A 549 19.14 52.53 36.90
CA LYS A 549 19.31 51.75 38.14
C LYS A 549 20.60 50.92 38.09
N LYS A 550 21.74 51.61 38.15
CA LYS A 550 23.05 51.00 37.90
C LYS A 550 23.46 49.97 38.95
N GLU A 551 23.17 50.24 40.22
CA GLU A 551 23.48 49.33 41.31
C GLU A 551 22.69 48.02 41.18
N ASP A 552 21.39 48.11 40.92
CA ASP A 552 20.52 46.96 40.69
C ASP A 552 20.95 46.17 39.44
N ALA A 553 21.38 46.87 38.38
CA ALA A 553 21.88 46.24 37.16
C ALA A 553 23.11 45.35 37.43
N ILE A 554 24.06 45.85 38.23
CA ILE A 554 25.25 45.08 38.62
C ILE A 554 24.85 43.84 39.42
N LEU A 555 23.91 43.96 40.37
CA LEU A 555 23.42 42.82 41.15
C LEU A 555 22.75 41.75 40.26
N ALA A 556 21.97 42.18 39.26
CA ALA A 556 21.33 41.28 38.31
C ALA A 556 22.38 40.56 37.43
N TRP A 557 23.38 41.28 36.92
CA TRP A 557 24.48 40.69 36.16
C TRP A 557 25.33 39.72 36.99
N GLU A 558 25.65 40.06 38.24
CA GLU A 558 26.36 39.16 39.16
C GLU A 558 25.57 37.88 39.42
N LYS A 559 24.23 37.99 39.53
CA LYS A 559 23.36 36.83 39.65
C LYS A 559 23.37 35.99 38.38
N ALA A 560 23.28 36.61 37.20
CA ALA A 560 23.43 35.92 35.92
C ALA A 560 24.77 35.17 35.82
N MET A 561 25.85 35.77 36.31
CA MET A 561 27.19 35.18 36.30
C MET A 561 27.26 33.95 37.21
N LYS A 562 26.67 34.01 38.41
CA LYS A 562 26.60 32.87 39.34
C LYS A 562 25.83 31.68 38.76
N LEU A 563 24.89 31.94 37.85
CA LEU A 563 24.12 30.90 37.15
C LEU A 563 24.89 30.26 35.98
N GLY A 564 26.05 30.81 35.57
CA GLY A 564 27.05 30.16 34.72
C GLY A 564 26.75 30.10 33.21
N LYS A 565 25.71 30.79 32.73
CA LYS A 565 25.27 30.77 31.31
C LYS A 565 24.98 32.17 30.73
N GLY A 566 25.72 33.19 31.17
CA GLY A 566 25.61 34.54 30.62
C GLY A 566 26.39 34.73 29.30
N SER A 567 26.21 35.90 28.67
CA SER A 567 26.96 36.31 27.48
C SER A 567 28.46 36.40 27.74
N GLN A 568 29.23 36.42 26.65
CA GLN A 568 30.68 36.65 26.71
C GLN A 568 31.05 38.02 27.31
N PHE A 569 30.14 38.99 27.25
CA PHE A 569 30.36 40.35 27.76
C PHE A 569 29.98 40.52 29.23
N LEU A 570 29.28 39.56 29.84
CA LEU A 570 28.76 39.68 31.20
C LEU A 570 29.85 40.00 32.23
N SER A 571 31.02 39.35 32.13
CA SER A 571 32.17 39.63 33.01
C SER A 571 32.65 41.07 32.91
N GLN A 572 32.63 41.62 31.69
CA GLN A 572 33.08 42.98 31.43
C GLN A 572 32.02 44.00 31.89
N LYS A 573 30.73 43.71 31.69
CA LYS A 573 29.61 44.53 32.18
C LYS A 573 29.70 44.75 33.70
N ILE A 574 29.96 43.68 34.47
CA ILE A 574 30.12 43.71 35.93
C ILE A 574 31.35 44.52 36.32
N LYS A 575 32.52 44.21 35.72
CA LYS A 575 33.79 44.84 36.08
C LYS A 575 33.80 46.35 35.82
N GLU A 576 33.23 46.77 34.71
CA GLU A 576 33.21 48.18 34.30
C GLU A 576 32.00 48.95 34.84
N GLY A 577 30.98 48.26 35.37
CA GLY A 577 29.73 48.86 35.79
C GLY A 577 29.02 49.59 34.64
N LYS A 578 29.14 49.05 33.42
CA LYS A 578 28.62 49.64 32.18
C LYS A 578 27.99 48.59 31.30
N LEU A 579 26.90 48.97 30.64
CA LEU A 579 26.32 48.15 29.58
C LEU A 579 27.27 48.08 28.39
N ILE A 580 27.46 46.87 27.88
CA ILE A 580 28.15 46.56 26.64
C ILE A 580 27.13 45.83 25.77
N GLU A 581 26.74 46.46 24.67
CA GLU A 581 25.76 45.88 23.74
C GLU A 581 26.45 44.80 22.88
N GLU A 582 25.71 43.73 22.61
CA GLU A 582 26.14 42.57 21.81
C GLU A 582 26.24 42.86 20.31
#